data_AF-A0A4Q3SG11-F1
#
_entry.id   AF-A0A4Q3SG11-F1
#
_cell.length_a   1.000
_cell.length_b   1.000
_cell.length_c   1.000
_cell.angle_alpha   90.00
_cell.angle_beta   90.00
_cell.angle_gamma   90.00
#
_symmetry.space_group_name_H-M   'P 1'
#
loop_
_entity.id
_entity.type
_entity.pdbx_description
1 polymer ?
#
loop_
_entity_poly.entity_id
_entity_poly.type
_entity_poly.pdbx_seq_one_letter_code
_entity_poly.pdbx_strand_id
1 'polypeptide(L)'
;MDIKSLSEAVSVAPQVNPADVPAIASLGFRSLICNRPDGEGEDQPAAAEVAAAARAAGMDFAFVPAIPGALTGADAIRPGACPSQK
;
A
#
# COMPACT_ATOMS: atom_id res chain seq x y z
N MET A 1 7.89 -1.29 -12.49
CA MET A 1 7.30 -0.40 -11.47
C MET A 1 6.88 0.91 -12.13
N ASP A 2 5.58 1.16 -12.33
CA ASP A 2 5.01 2.38 -12.93
C ASP A 2 4.27 3.18 -11.84
N ILE A 3 4.97 4.10 -11.18
CA ILE A 3 4.41 4.92 -10.09
C ILE A 3 3.91 6.24 -10.69
N LYS A 4 2.62 6.52 -10.54
CA LYS A 4 1.98 7.76 -10.96
C LYS A 4 1.65 8.61 -9.74
N SER A 5 2.19 9.82 -9.69
CA SER A 5 1.84 10.79 -8.66
C SER A 5 0.44 11.35 -8.93
N LEU A 6 -0.41 11.33 -7.90
CA LEU A 6 -1.72 11.99 -7.92
C LEU A 6 -1.66 13.35 -7.21
N SER A 7 -0.81 13.45 -6.18
CA SER A 7 -0.53 14.67 -5.43
C SER A 7 0.87 14.60 -4.80
N GLU A 8 1.28 15.66 -4.11
CA GLU A 8 2.56 15.70 -3.38
C GLU A 8 2.69 14.60 -2.31
N ALA A 9 1.57 14.15 -1.74
CA ALA A 9 1.54 13.18 -0.64
C ALA A 9 1.10 11.78 -1.08
N VAL A 10 0.54 11.62 -2.29
CA VAL A 10 -0.07 10.36 -2.72
C VAL A 10 0.34 10.02 -4.15
N SER A 11 0.85 8.80 -4.29
CA SER A 11 1.13 8.17 -5.58
C SER A 11 0.45 6.81 -5.64
N VAL A 12 0.11 6.38 -6.84
CA VAL A 12 -0.50 5.07 -7.13
C VAL A 12 0.40 4.27 -8.05
N ALA A 13 0.36 2.96 -7.91
CA ALA A 13 1.10 2.02 -8.74
C ALA A 13 0.18 0.84 -9.09
N PRO A 14 0.46 0.10 -10.19
CA PRO A 14 -0.09 -1.23 -10.38
C PRO A 14 0.41 -2.18 -9.28
N GLN A 15 0.08 -3.47 -9.38
CA GLN A 15 0.48 -4.49 -8.41
C GLN A 15 1.96 -4.35 -8.02
N VAL A 16 2.21 -4.17 -6.72
CA VAL A 16 3.56 -4.13 -6.14
C VAL A 16 3.97 -5.56 -5.78
N ASN A 17 5.17 -5.96 -6.19
CA ASN A 17 5.78 -7.22 -5.80
C ASN A 17 6.64 -6.99 -4.54
N PRO A 18 6.70 -7.95 -3.57
CA PRO A 18 7.59 -7.84 -2.41
C PRO A 18 9.04 -7.45 -2.74
N ALA A 19 9.56 -7.88 -3.89
CA ALA A 19 10.91 -7.57 -4.34
C ALA A 19 11.13 -6.08 -4.70
N ASP A 20 10.07 -5.35 -5.05
CA ASP A 20 10.16 -3.93 -5.43
C ASP A 20 10.10 -3.00 -4.21
N VAL A 21 9.65 -3.49 -3.06
CA VAL A 21 9.40 -2.68 -1.86
C VAL A 21 10.66 -1.95 -1.35
N PRO A 22 11.87 -2.54 -1.35
CA PRO A 22 13.09 -1.81 -0.97
C PRO A 22 13.38 -0.61 -1.88
N ALA A 23 13.07 -0.73 -3.18
CA ALA A 23 13.22 0.37 -4.12
C ALA A 23 12.20 1.48 -3.83
N ILE A 24 10.95 1.12 -3.50
CA ILE A 24 9.91 2.09 -3.09
C ILE A 24 10.33 2.83 -1.83
N ALA A 25 10.84 2.14 -0.81
CA ALA A 25 11.33 2.78 0.40
C ALA A 25 12.46 3.77 0.10
N SER A 26 13.38 3.39 -0.80
CA SER A 26 14.50 4.24 -1.23
C SER A 26 14.07 5.49 -2.00
N LEU A 27 12.89 5.48 -2.62
CA LEU A 27 12.28 6.66 -3.24
C LEU A 27 11.70 7.65 -2.20
N GLY A 28 11.74 7.33 -0.91
CA GLY A 28 11.28 8.20 0.18
C GLY A 28 9.81 7.99 0.58
N PHE A 29 9.15 6.96 0.07
CA PHE A 29 7.81 6.61 0.52
C PHE A 29 7.84 6.01 1.92
N ARG A 30 6.91 6.42 2.77
CA ARG A 30 6.83 6.01 4.18
C ARG A 30 5.73 4.98 4.47
N SER A 31 4.71 4.91 3.62
CA SER A 31 3.59 3.97 3.80
C SER A 31 3.19 3.35 2.47
N LEU A 32 2.72 2.11 2.52
CA LEU A 32 2.14 1.39 1.39
C LEU A 32 0.71 0.97 1.72
N ILE A 33 -0.24 1.31 0.85
CA ILE A 33 -1.65 0.96 1.01
C ILE A 33 -2.01 -0.02 -0.10
N CYS A 34 -2.46 -1.21 0.27
CA CYS A 34 -2.94 -2.22 -0.66
C CYS A 34 -4.47 -2.19 -0.70
N ASN A 35 -5.02 -1.74 -1.83
CA ASN A 35 -6.46 -1.68 -2.06
C ASN A 35 -7.01 -2.91 -2.78
N ARG A 36 -6.15 -3.87 -3.13
CA ARG A 36 -6.52 -5.05 -3.91
C ARG A 36 -6.82 -6.23 -2.97
N PRO A 37 -8.04 -6.79 -2.94
CA PRO A 37 -8.33 -7.99 -2.15
C PRO A 37 -7.48 -9.17 -2.62
N ASP A 38 -7.04 -10.03 -1.70
CA ASP A 38 -6.28 -11.24 -2.04
C ASP A 38 -7.15 -12.22 -2.86
N GLY A 39 -6.55 -12.84 -3.88
CA GLY A 39 -7.20 -13.85 -4.72
C GLY A 39 -7.95 -13.29 -5.93
N GLU A 40 -7.71 -12.03 -6.33
CA GLU A 40 -8.30 -11.44 -7.53
C GLU A 40 -7.59 -11.87 -8.83
N GLY A 41 -6.37 -12.43 -8.75
CA GLY A 41 -5.67 -13.00 -9.90
C GLY A 41 -4.56 -13.99 -9.53
N GLU A 42 -4.18 -14.85 -10.48
CA GLU A 42 -3.20 -15.93 -10.26
C GLU A 42 -1.78 -15.41 -10.00
N ASP A 43 -1.43 -14.26 -10.60
CA ASP A 43 -0.13 -13.61 -10.44
C ASP A 43 -0.08 -12.63 -9.24
N GLN A 44 -1.11 -12.64 -8.38
CA GLN A 44 -1.19 -11.74 -7.25
C GLN A 44 -0.33 -12.25 -6.08
N PRO A 45 0.68 -11.49 -5.63
CA PRO A 45 1.36 -11.81 -4.37
C PRO A 45 0.38 -11.60 -3.21
N ALA A 46 0.52 -12.41 -2.16
CA ALA A 46 -0.32 -12.24 -0.99
C ALA A 46 -0.02 -10.88 -0.33
N ALA A 47 -1.07 -10.15 0.08
CA ALA A 47 -0.89 -8.87 0.77
C ALA A 47 0.02 -9.00 2.00
N ALA A 48 0.00 -10.16 2.67
CA ALA A 48 0.88 -10.47 3.79
C ALA A 48 2.38 -10.48 3.44
N GLU A 49 2.74 -10.95 2.24
CA GLU A 49 4.13 -10.97 1.76
C GLU A 49 4.63 -9.54 1.48
N VAL A 50 3.79 -8.72 0.86
CA VAL A 50 4.08 -7.30 0.63
C VAL A 50 4.18 -6.55 1.96
N ALA A 51 3.31 -6.86 2.93
CA ALA A 51 3.35 -6.28 4.27
C ALA A 51 4.62 -6.66 5.05
N ALA A 52 5.13 -7.89 4.87
CA ALA A 52 6.39 -8.31 5.46
C ALA A 52 7.58 -7.54 4.85
N ALA A 53 7.61 -7.40 3.53
CA ALA A 53 8.63 -6.63 2.83
C ALA A 53 8.60 -5.13 3.20
N ALA A 54 7.41 -4.54 3.33
CA ALA A 54 7.23 -3.15 3.75
C ALA A 54 7.80 -2.92 5.16
N ARG A 55 7.44 -3.79 6.11
CA ARG A 55 7.97 -3.70 7.48
C ARG A 55 9.48 -3.91 7.54
N ALA A 56 10.02 -4.84 6.75
CA ALA A 56 11.47 -5.06 6.66
C ALA A 56 12.21 -3.84 6.07
N ALA A 57 11.57 -3.10 5.17
CA ALA A 57 12.07 -1.86 4.60
C ALA A 57 11.80 -0.61 5.47
N GLY A 58 11.20 -0.77 6.66
CA GLY A 58 10.87 0.33 7.57
C GLY A 58 9.65 1.17 7.16
N MET A 59 8.81 0.65 6.27
CA MET A 59 7.57 1.29 5.83
C MET A 59 6.36 0.78 6.60
N ASP A 60 5.37 1.65 6.79
CA ASP A 60 4.05 1.25 7.29
C ASP A 60 3.24 0.57 6.17
N PHE A 61 2.41 -0.42 6.53
CA PHE A 61 1.54 -1.10 5.57
C PHE A 61 0.09 -1.09 6.03
N ALA A 62 -0.84 -0.76 5.12
CA ALA A 62 -2.27 -0.83 5.35
C ALA A 62 -2.94 -1.66 4.25
N PHE A 63 -3.80 -2.60 4.65
CA PHE A 63 -4.65 -3.36 3.75
C PHE A 63 -6.07 -2.79 3.82
N VAL A 64 -6.56 -2.24 2.71
CA VAL A 64 -7.88 -1.59 2.61
C VAL A 64 -8.57 -2.08 1.33
N PRO A 65 -9.00 -3.36 1.29
CA PRO A 65 -9.51 -3.98 0.07
C PRO A 65 -10.76 -3.25 -0.45
N ALA A 66 -10.67 -2.71 -1.66
CA ALA A 66 -11.75 -2.00 -2.32
C ALA A 66 -12.68 -2.99 -3.01
N ILE A 67 -13.73 -3.42 -2.30
CA ILE A 67 -14.74 -4.33 -2.85
C ILE A 67 -15.84 -3.49 -3.53
N PRO A 68 -16.09 -3.66 -4.84
CA PRO A 68 -17.16 -2.95 -5.53
C PRO A 68 -18.52 -3.19 -4.85
N GLY A 69 -19.25 -2.12 -4.55
CA GLY A 69 -20.55 -2.17 -3.85
C GLY A 69 -20.48 -2.15 -2.32
N ALA A 70 -19.28 -2.27 -1.72
CA ALA A 70 -19.07 -2.15 -0.28
C ALA A 70 -18.23 -0.91 0.11
N LEU A 71 -17.79 -0.11 -0.86
CA LEU A 71 -17.10 1.16 -0.63
C LEU A 71 -18.04 2.15 0.04
N THR A 72 -17.78 2.42 1.31
CA THR A 72 -18.46 3.44 2.11
C THR A 72 -17.54 4.64 2.31
N GLY A 73 -18.10 5.80 2.68
CA GLY A 73 -17.29 6.98 3.00
C GLY A 73 -16.31 6.77 4.16
N ALA A 74 -16.51 5.73 4.99
CA ALA A 74 -15.60 5.35 6.07
C ALA A 74 -14.28 4.74 5.55
N ASP A 75 -14.29 4.09 4.38
CA ASP A 75 -13.08 3.50 3.78
C ASP A 75 -12.12 4.59 3.25
N ALA A 76 -12.66 5.76 2.89
CA ALA A 76 -11.88 6.93 2.52
C ALA A 76 -11.27 7.65 3.74
N ILE A 77 -11.76 7.37 4.95
CA ILE A 77 -11.38 8.05 6.19
C ILE A 77 -10.84 7.00 7.16
N ARG A 78 -9.56 6.60 6.97
CA ARG A 78 -8.73 6.07 8.06
C ARG A 78 -7.75 7.15 8.55
N PRO A 79 -8.19 8.06 9.44
CA PRO A 79 -7.30 8.99 10.11
C PRO A 79 -6.56 8.20 11.19
N GLY A 80 -5.24 8.12 11.07
CA GLY A 80 -4.38 7.64 12.16
C GLY A 80 -3.78 6.26 11.97
N ALA A 81 -2.59 6.25 11.37
CA ALA A 81 -1.45 5.47 11.89
C ALA A 81 -0.16 6.16 11.44
N CYS A 82 -0.04 7.46 11.75
CA CYS A 82 1.27 8.08 11.88
C CYS A 82 1.54 8.13 13.39
N PRO A 83 2.37 7.24 13.96
CA PRO A 83 2.88 7.48 15.29
C PRO A 83 3.74 8.74 15.20
N SER A 84 3.36 9.71 16.02
CA SER A 84 4.06 10.92 16.37
C SER A 84 5.58 10.84 16.17
N GLN A 85 6.15 11.77 15.42
CA GLN A 85 7.55 12.16 15.58
C GLN A 85 7.52 13.57 16.19
N LYS A 86 7.63 13.61 17.52
CA LYS A 86 8.15 14.75 18.28
C LYS A 86 9.60 14.44 18.60
#